data_AF-A0A7V4YX12-F1
#
_entry.id   AF-A0A7V4YX12-F1
#
_cell.length_a   1.000
_cell.length_b   1.000
_cell.length_c   1.000
_cell.angle_alpha   90.00
_cell.angle_beta   90.00
_cell.angle_gamma   90.00
#
_symmetry.space_group_name_H-M   'P 1'
#
loop_
_entity.id
_entity.type
_entity.pdbx_description
1 polymer ?
#
loop_
_entity_poly.entity_id
_entity_poly.type
_entity_poly.pdbx_seq_one_letter_code
_entity_poly.pdbx_strand_id
1 'polypeptide(L)'
;YGENLGPKLLGVPLLIGINWVVLIFLTATICKRFIKNKWLSCICAALLMVALDFFIEPVAPIFDFWHWNSGEAPLRNFTDWFFVSLVLQLLAQKDLYDTKHPLPLHYFASQAVFFVFFYAVYQL
;
A
#
# COMPACT_ATOMS: atom_id res chain seq x y z
N TYR A 1 7.56 -12.87 -10.03
CA TYR A 1 6.55 -13.05 -8.97
C TYR A 1 6.65 -14.45 -8.42
N GLY A 2 6.58 -14.60 -7.10
CA GLY A 2 6.57 -15.90 -6.42
C GLY A 2 5.19 -16.57 -6.45
N GLU A 3 5.03 -17.69 -5.74
CA GLU A 3 3.82 -18.52 -5.74
C GLU A 3 2.89 -18.25 -4.53
N ASN A 4 3.39 -17.60 -3.48
CA ASN A 4 2.65 -17.42 -2.22
C ASN A 4 1.48 -16.41 -2.27
N LEU A 5 1.32 -15.68 -3.38
CA LEU A 5 0.20 -14.74 -3.58
C LEU A 5 -0.97 -15.34 -4.38
N GLY A 6 -0.91 -16.64 -4.69
CA GLY A 6 -2.01 -17.37 -5.31
C GLY A 6 -2.15 -17.11 -6.82
N PRO A 7 -3.37 -17.19 -7.38
CA PRO A 7 -3.60 -17.15 -8.82
C PRO A 7 -3.06 -15.89 -9.50
N LYS A 8 -2.47 -16.10 -10.67
CA LYS A 8 -1.84 -15.06 -11.49
C LYS A 8 -2.67 -14.80 -12.75
N LEU A 9 -2.80 -13.54 -13.11
CA LEU A 9 -3.33 -13.10 -14.40
C LEU A 9 -2.18 -12.46 -15.18
N LEU A 10 -1.89 -12.98 -16.38
CA LEU A 10 -0.75 -12.53 -17.20
C LEU A 10 0.58 -12.51 -16.43
N GLY A 11 0.77 -13.47 -15.52
CA GLY A 11 1.96 -13.59 -14.68
C GLY A 11 1.98 -12.72 -13.41
N VAL A 12 0.99 -11.85 -13.22
CA VAL A 12 0.87 -10.97 -12.03
C VAL A 12 -0.15 -11.55 -11.04
N PRO A 13 0.21 -11.76 -9.76
CA PRO A 13 -0.73 -12.23 -8.75
C PRO A 13 -1.91 -11.26 -8.54
N LEU A 14 -3.13 -11.78 -8.56
CA LEU A 14 -4.35 -10.97 -8.39
C LEU A 14 -4.41 -10.30 -7.01
N LEU A 15 -3.85 -10.95 -6.00
CA LEU A 15 -3.88 -10.48 -4.62
C LEU A 15 -3.14 -9.15 -4.43
N ILE A 16 -2.14 -8.84 -5.27
CA ILE A 16 -1.46 -7.54 -5.25
C ILE A 16 -2.47 -6.42 -5.54
N GLY A 17 -3.27 -6.58 -6.60
CA GLY A 17 -4.30 -5.61 -6.97
C GLY A 17 -5.38 -5.47 -5.91
N ILE A 18 -5.83 -6.59 -5.34
CA ILE A 18 -6.83 -6.59 -4.26
C ILE A 18 -6.30 -5.85 -3.02
N ASN A 19 -5.08 -6.16 -2.58
CA ASN A 19 -4.44 -5.50 -1.45
C ASN A 19 -4.27 -4.01 -1.71
N TRP A 20 -3.90 -3.62 -2.93
CA TRP A 20 -3.80 -2.21 -3.32
C TRP A 20 -5.16 -1.50 -3.24
N VAL A 21 -6.23 -2.14 -3.73
CA VAL A 21 -7.60 -1.61 -3.63
C VAL A 21 -8.04 -1.42 -2.18
N VAL A 22 -7.76 -2.40 -1.32
CA VAL A 22 -8.02 -2.28 0.12
C VAL A 22 -7.26 -1.08 0.69
N LEU A 23 -5.97 -0.96 0.41
CA LEU A 23 -5.14 0.16 0.89
C LEU A 23 -5.65 1.53 0.43
N ILE A 24 -6.19 1.65 -0.78
CA ILE A 24 -6.82 2.88 -1.27
C ILE A 24 -7.93 3.29 -0.30
N PHE A 25 -8.88 2.40 -0.02
CA PHE A 25 -10.01 2.71 0.86
C PHE A 25 -9.59 2.98 2.31
N LEU A 26 -8.63 2.21 2.83
CA LEU A 26 -8.11 2.41 4.18
C LEU A 26 -7.47 3.78 4.34
N THR A 27 -6.48 4.09 3.51
CA THR A 27 -5.71 5.35 3.59
C THR A 27 -6.57 6.56 3.22
N ALA A 28 -7.48 6.44 2.26
CA ALA A 28 -8.46 7.46 1.94
C ALA A 28 -9.33 7.83 3.14
N THR A 29 -9.86 6.82 3.83
CA THR A 29 -10.73 7.01 5.00
C THR A 29 -9.95 7.61 6.17
N ILE A 30 -8.73 7.11 6.42
CA ILE A 30 -7.83 7.64 7.46
C ILE A 30 -7.52 9.12 7.20
N CYS A 31 -7.05 9.48 6.00
CA CYS A 31 -6.65 10.85 5.70
C CYS A 31 -7.84 11.82 5.70
N LYS A 32 -8.99 11.42 5.15
CA LYS A 32 -10.20 12.25 5.12
C LYS A 32 -10.72 12.59 6.53
N ARG A 33 -10.46 11.73 7.52
CA ARG A 33 -10.82 11.98 8.93
C ARG A 33 -10.06 13.15 9.57
N PHE A 34 -8.80 13.37 9.16
CA PHE A 34 -7.92 14.36 9.78
C PHE A 34 -7.65 15.57 8.88
N ILE A 35 -7.83 15.43 7.56
CA ILE A 35 -7.47 16.44 6.56
C ILE A 35 -8.71 16.87 5.79
N LYS A 36 -9.15 18.11 6.00
CA LYS A 36 -10.32 18.69 5.30
C LYS A 36 -10.04 19.04 3.84
N ASN A 37 -8.79 19.41 3.51
CA ASN A 37 -8.42 19.75 2.14
C ASN A 37 -8.30 18.46 1.30
N LYS A 38 -9.18 18.30 0.31
CA LYS A 38 -9.23 17.11 -0.55
C LYS A 38 -7.90 16.77 -1.21
N TRP A 39 -7.20 17.77 -1.75
CA TRP A 39 -5.92 17.57 -2.45
C TRP A 39 -4.85 17.08 -1.49
N LEU A 40 -4.74 17.74 -0.33
CA LEU A 40 -3.80 17.33 0.71
C LEU A 40 -4.13 15.92 1.24
N SER A 41 -5.42 15.61 1.43
CA SER A 41 -5.88 14.28 1.85
C SER A 41 -5.50 13.19 0.84
N CYS A 42 -5.64 13.46 -0.47
CA CYS A 42 -5.23 12.51 -1.52
C CYS A 42 -3.71 12.31 -1.54
N ILE A 43 -2.93 13.39 -1.41
CA ILE A 43 -1.46 13.32 -1.35
C ILE A 43 -1.01 12.53 -0.14
N CYS A 44 -1.53 12.84 1.06
CA CYS A 44 -1.18 12.11 2.28
C CYS A 44 -1.59 10.64 2.21
N ALA A 45 -2.74 10.31 1.63
CA ALA A 45 -3.18 8.93 1.47
C ALA A 45 -2.25 8.14 0.52
N ALA A 46 -1.87 8.74 -0.61
CA ALA A 46 -0.91 8.14 -1.54
C ALA A 46 0.47 7.96 -0.89
N LEU A 47 0.93 8.93 -0.09
CA LEU A 47 2.17 8.82 0.68
C LEU A 47 2.11 7.68 1.70
N LEU A 48 0.98 7.49 2.40
CA LEU A 48 0.82 6.37 3.34
C LEU A 48 0.90 5.01 2.64
N MET A 49 0.35 4.89 1.43
CA MET A 49 0.43 3.66 0.64
C MET A 49 1.88 3.34 0.25
N VAL A 50 2.62 4.32 -0.28
CA VAL A 50 4.02 4.14 -0.68
C VAL A 50 4.95 3.98 0.53
N ALA A 51 4.64 4.63 1.66
CA ALA A 51 5.37 4.43 2.90
C ALA A 51 5.24 2.99 3.41
N LEU A 52 4.06 2.38 3.28
CA LEU A 52 3.89 0.97 3.59
C LEU A 52 4.66 0.08 2.60
N ASP A 53 4.55 0.37 1.30
CA ASP A 53 5.24 -0.36 0.22
C ASP A 53 6.76 -0.39 0.41
N PHE A 54 7.35 0.71 0.88
CA PHE A 54 8.76 0.77 1.27
C PHE A 54 9.17 -0.33 2.27
N PHE A 55 8.32 -0.68 3.22
CA PHE A 55 8.59 -1.78 4.16
C PHE A 55 8.26 -3.17 3.58
N ILE A 56 7.37 -3.24 2.59
CA ILE A 56 7.01 -4.49 1.93
C ILE A 56 8.14 -4.96 1.01
N GLU A 57 8.73 -4.06 0.22
CA GLU A 57 9.70 -4.40 -0.83
C GLU A 57 10.87 -5.28 -0.33
N PRO A 58 11.51 -5.01 0.83
CA PRO A 58 12.61 -5.85 1.30
C PRO A 58 12.19 -7.23 1.82
N VAL A 59 10.95 -7.36 2.29
CA VAL A 59 10.44 -8.64 2.81
C VAL A 59 9.72 -9.46 1.73
N ALA A 60 9.36 -8.84 0.61
CA ALA A 60 8.67 -9.49 -0.50
C ALA A 60 9.41 -10.74 -1.04
N PRO A 61 10.75 -10.75 -1.18
CA PRO A 61 11.46 -11.96 -1.59
C PRO A 61 11.43 -13.06 -0.52
N ILE A 62 11.47 -12.68 0.76
CA ILE A 62 11.48 -13.61 1.91
C ILE A 62 10.17 -14.39 1.99
N PHE A 63 9.06 -13.71 1.73
CA PHE A 63 7.73 -14.32 1.69
C PHE A 63 7.33 -14.87 0.32
N ASP A 64 8.23 -14.90 -0.66
CA ASP A 64 7.97 -15.35 -2.03
C ASP A 64 6.77 -14.62 -2.68
N PHE A 65 6.74 -13.29 -2.53
CA PHE A 65 5.76 -12.42 -3.18
C PHE A 65 6.25 -11.96 -4.56
N TRP A 66 7.37 -11.24 -4.58
CA TRP A 66 8.13 -10.88 -5.78
C TRP A 66 9.57 -10.57 -5.41
N HIS A 67 10.41 -10.49 -6.44
CA HIS A 67 11.82 -10.11 -6.30
C HIS A 67 12.21 -9.27 -7.50
N TRP A 68 13.19 -8.39 -7.30
CA TRP A 68 13.81 -7.61 -8.35
C TRP A 68 15.09 -8.28 -8.82
N ASN A 69 15.34 -8.28 -10.13
CA ASN A 69 16.60 -8.83 -10.68
C ASN A 69 17.83 -8.06 -10.19
N SER A 70 17.67 -6.78 -9.83
CA SER A 70 18.69 -5.93 -9.21
C SER A 70 18.94 -6.25 -7.72
N GLY A 71 18.18 -7.17 -7.12
CA GLY A 71 18.20 -7.45 -5.69
C GLY A 71 17.30 -6.53 -4.87
N GLU A 72 17.23 -5.25 -5.23
CA GLU A 72 16.43 -4.24 -4.53
C GLU A 72 15.44 -3.53 -5.46
N ALA A 73 14.37 -3.01 -4.87
CA ALA A 73 13.37 -2.21 -5.56
C ALA A 73 13.96 -0.87 -6.02
N PRO A 74 13.86 -0.52 -7.30
CA PRO A 74 14.37 0.76 -7.79
C PRO A 74 13.53 1.91 -7.24
N LEU A 75 14.13 3.10 -7.04
CA LEU A 75 13.41 4.30 -6.62
C LEU A 75 12.19 4.62 -7.51
N ARG A 76 12.31 4.27 -8.79
CA ARG A 76 11.23 4.42 -9.77
C ARG A 76 9.95 3.67 -9.38
N ASN A 77 10.05 2.52 -8.72
CA ASN A 77 8.89 1.76 -8.25
C ASN A 77 8.02 2.61 -7.32
N PHE A 78 8.63 3.26 -6.33
CA PHE A 78 7.93 4.11 -5.38
C PHE A 78 7.34 5.36 -6.04
N THR A 79 8.04 5.96 -7.01
CA THR A 79 7.49 7.11 -7.75
C THR A 79 6.31 6.72 -8.61
N ASP A 80 6.38 5.58 -9.31
CA ASP A 80 5.32 5.09 -10.17
C ASP A 80 4.09 4.73 -9.33
N TRP A 81 4.27 4.01 -8.22
CA TRP A 81 3.19 3.68 -7.28
C TRP A 81 2.62 4.91 -6.57
N PHE A 82 3.41 5.95 -6.32
CA PHE A 82 2.91 7.22 -5.80
C PHE A 82 1.92 7.87 -6.77
N PHE A 83 2.28 8.00 -8.05
CA PHE A 83 1.40 8.62 -9.05
C PHE A 83 0.15 7.77 -9.32
N VAL A 84 0.29 6.45 -9.43
CA VAL A 84 -0.86 5.53 -9.56
C VAL A 84 -1.79 5.68 -8.35
N SER A 85 -1.24 5.67 -7.14
CA SER A 85 -2.03 5.83 -5.91
C SER A 85 -2.70 7.20 -5.86
N LEU A 86 -2.01 8.27 -6.23
CA LEU A 86 -2.59 9.62 -6.23
C LEU A 86 -3.80 9.72 -7.16
N VAL A 87 -3.71 9.17 -8.38
CA VAL A 87 -4.84 9.13 -9.32
C VAL A 87 -6.00 8.34 -8.72
N LEU A 88 -5.72 7.16 -8.15
CA LEU A 88 -6.75 6.32 -7.55
C LEU A 88 -7.39 6.95 -6.30
N GLN A 89 -6.63 7.68 -5.49
CA GLN A 89 -7.12 8.44 -4.35
C GLN A 89 -8.07 9.56 -4.78
N LEU A 90 -7.75 10.27 -5.88
CA LEU A 90 -8.61 11.30 -6.44
C LEU A 90 -9.96 10.75 -6.93
N LEU A 91 -9.98 9.50 -7.40
CA LEU A 91 -11.19 8.78 -7.77
C LEU A 91 -11.96 8.33 -6.51
N ALA A 92 -11.31 7.57 -5.62
CA ALA A 92 -11.95 6.94 -4.47
C ALA A 92 -12.48 7.92 -3.41
N GLN A 93 -11.77 9.02 -3.12
CA GLN A 93 -12.18 9.95 -2.05
C GLN A 93 -13.47 10.72 -2.35
N LYS A 94 -13.91 10.76 -3.62
CA LYS A 94 -15.19 11.36 -4.03
C LYS A 94 -16.38 10.60 -3.45
N ASP A 95 -16.30 9.28 -3.45
CA ASP A 95 -17.42 8.38 -3.15
C ASP A 95 -17.41 7.89 -1.69
N LEU A 96 -16.37 8.22 -0.92
CA LEU A 96 -16.25 7.81 0.47
C LEU A 96 -17.09 8.67 1.42
N TYR A 97 -17.93 8.02 2.21
CA TYR A 97 -18.64 8.65 3.31
C TYR A 97 -17.70 8.93 4.49
N ASP A 98 -17.98 10.00 5.24
CA ASP A 98 -17.29 10.31 6.48
C ASP A 98 -17.69 9.27 7.54
N THR A 99 -16.84 8.25 7.72
CA THR A 99 -17.04 7.20 8.72
C THR A 99 -16.10 7.40 9.91
N LYS A 100 -16.67 7.36 11.11
CA LYS A 100 -15.91 7.42 12.37
C LYS A 100 -15.41 6.06 12.82
N HIS A 101 -15.74 4.99 12.09
CA HIS A 101 -15.39 3.63 12.48
C HIS A 101 -13.87 3.45 12.53
N PRO A 102 -13.31 2.79 13.57
CA PRO A 102 -11.87 2.68 13.74
C PRO A 102 -11.23 1.58 12.88
N LEU A 103 -12.02 0.68 12.28
CA LEU A 103 -11.54 -0.44 11.46
C LEU A 103 -10.50 -0.05 10.41
N PRO A 104 -10.65 1.05 9.63
CA PRO A 104 -9.66 1.39 8.61
C PRO A 104 -8.27 1.62 9.20
N LEU A 105 -8.22 2.31 10.36
CA LEU A 105 -7.00 2.58 11.09
C LEU A 105 -6.39 1.29 11.64
N HIS A 106 -7.18 0.43 12.29
CA HIS A 106 -6.70 -0.83 12.85
C HIS A 106 -6.17 -1.79 11.77
N TYR A 107 -6.85 -1.87 10.62
CA TYR A 107 -6.40 -2.71 9.52
C TYR A 107 -5.05 -2.18 8.98
N PHE A 108 -4.98 -0.88 8.66
CA PHE A 108 -3.72 -0.29 8.16
C PHE A 108 -2.58 -0.46 9.17
N ALA A 109 -2.85 -0.21 10.45
CA ALA A 109 -1.87 -0.39 11.52
C ALA A 109 -1.41 -1.85 11.64
N SER A 110 -2.31 -2.83 11.49
CA SER A 110 -1.92 -4.25 11.50
C SER A 110 -0.98 -4.61 10.36
N GLN A 111 -1.23 -4.08 9.15
CA GLN A 111 -0.32 -4.29 8.01
C GLN A 111 1.03 -3.60 8.27
N ALA A 112 1.00 -2.35 8.73
CA ALA A 112 2.22 -1.60 9.03
C ALA A 112 3.05 -2.30 10.11
N VAL A 113 2.44 -2.73 11.22
CA VAL A 113 3.14 -3.48 12.28
C VAL A 113 3.75 -4.76 11.72
N PHE A 114 3.03 -5.53 10.92
CA PHE A 114 3.54 -6.77 10.31
C PHE A 114 4.77 -6.50 9.44
N PHE A 115 4.66 -5.59 8.47
CA PHE A 115 5.75 -5.34 7.52
C PHE A 115 6.93 -4.61 8.14
N VAL A 116 6.70 -3.64 9.04
CA VAL A 116 7.78 -2.94 9.76
C VAL A 116 8.52 -3.90 10.70
N PHE A 117 7.80 -4.80 11.39
CA PHE A 117 8.43 -5.81 12.25
C PHE A 117 9.38 -6.70 11.45
N PHE A 118 8.91 -7.28 10.33
CA PHE A 118 9.76 -8.15 9.52
C PHE A 118 10.88 -7.39 8.81
N TYR A 119 10.64 -6.15 8.38
CA TYR A 119 11.70 -5.27 7.90
C TYR A 119 12.81 -5.12 8.94
N ALA A 120 12.46 -4.82 10.20
CA ALA A 120 13.44 -4.65 11.27
C ALA A 120 14.19 -5.95 11.61
N VAL A 121 13.52 -7.11 11.57
CA VAL A 121 14.12 -8.41 11.87
C VAL A 121 15.11 -8.85 10.80
N TYR A 122 14.84 -8.57 9.52
CA TYR A 122 15.64 -9.07 8.40
C TYR A 122 16.67 -8.07 7.85
N GLN A 123 16.65 -6.81 8.31
CA GLN A 123 17.60 -5.77 7.89
C GLN A 123 18.61 -5.36 8.97
N LEU A 124 18.55 -5.98 10.15
CA LEU A 124 19.58 -5.92 11.19
C LEU A 124 20.48 -7.16 11.08
#